data_AF-A0A1C4C298-F1
#
_entry.id   AF-A0A1C4C298-F1
#
_cell.length_a   1.000
_cell.length_b   1.000
_cell.length_c   1.000
_cell.angle_alpha   90.00
_cell.angle_beta   90.00
_cell.angle_gamma   90.00
#
_symmetry.space_group_name_H-M   'P 1'
#
loop_
_entity.id
_entity.type
_entity.pdbx_description
1 polymer ?
#
loop_
_entity_poly.entity_id
_entity_poly.type
_entity_poly.pdbx_seq_one_letter_code
_entity_poly.pdbx_strand_id
1 'polypeptide(L)'
;RAQTVAWCNGLGYRIPWIRDLTNAKCGANWSFPCVNGIDGGKPSSGHRSSQRQIGAGFFAEWGHVEEKGALDLYVGSNFIHYNYWTADATGLRVKPVFTVSASSGEVIHANWFPNANVLCITP
;
A
#
# COMPACT_ATOMS: atom_id res chain seq x y z
N ARG A 1 -4.12 -5.24 -13.95
CA ARG A 1 -3.36 -6.15 -13.04
C ARG A 1 -2.35 -7.00 -13.80
N ALA A 2 -2.75 -7.91 -14.71
CA ALA A 2 -1.79 -8.78 -15.42
C ALA A 2 -0.74 -8.00 -16.24
N GLN A 3 -1.17 -6.98 -16.99
CA GLN A 3 -0.26 -6.12 -17.75
C GLN A 3 0.74 -5.37 -16.86
N THR A 4 0.27 -4.83 -15.73
CA THR A 4 1.09 -4.11 -14.75
C THR A 4 2.14 -5.00 -14.09
N VAL A 5 1.73 -6.22 -13.68
CA VAL A 5 2.64 -7.21 -13.10
C VAL A 5 3.70 -7.61 -14.13
N ALA A 6 3.29 -7.88 -15.38
CA ALA A 6 4.22 -8.18 -16.46
C ALA A 6 5.20 -7.04 -16.73
N TRP A 7 4.75 -5.78 -16.65
CA TRP A 7 5.61 -4.61 -16.83
C TRP A 7 6.66 -4.48 -15.72
N CYS A 8 6.28 -4.53 -14.42
CA CYS A 8 7.26 -4.49 -13.34
C CYS A 8 8.25 -5.67 -13.44
N ASN A 9 7.75 -6.89 -13.70
CA ASN A 9 8.59 -8.08 -13.83
C ASN A 9 9.57 -7.95 -15.02
N GLY A 10 9.14 -7.37 -16.14
CA GLY A 10 10.00 -7.14 -17.31
C GLY A 10 11.14 -6.15 -17.04
N LEU A 11 10.99 -5.29 -16.03
CA LEU A 11 12.03 -4.37 -15.56
C LEU A 11 12.94 -4.98 -14.47
N GLY A 12 12.68 -6.21 -14.03
CA GLY A 12 13.40 -6.85 -12.91
C GLY A 12 12.86 -6.47 -11.51
N TYR A 13 11.68 -5.87 -11.45
CA TYR A 13 11.01 -5.46 -10.21
C TYR A 13 9.77 -6.33 -9.95
N ARG A 14 9.09 -6.10 -8.82
CA ARG A 14 7.78 -6.70 -8.50
C ARG A 14 6.78 -5.67 -8.00
N ILE A 15 5.50 -6.03 -7.98
CA ILE A 15 4.47 -5.25 -7.29
C ILE A 15 4.66 -5.43 -5.77
N PRO A 16 4.54 -4.36 -4.96
CA PRO A 16 4.67 -4.46 -3.51
C PRO A 16 3.53 -5.27 -2.89
N TRP A 17 3.83 -5.95 -1.77
CA TRP A 17 2.82 -6.42 -0.82
C TRP A 17 2.45 -5.30 0.16
N ILE A 18 1.34 -5.46 0.88
CA ILE A 18 0.90 -4.51 1.93
C ILE A 18 2.03 -4.24 2.92
N ARG A 19 2.72 -5.30 3.37
CA ARG A 19 3.84 -5.20 4.32
C ARG A 19 5.05 -4.39 3.82
N ASP A 20 5.20 -4.25 2.50
CA ASP A 20 6.27 -3.45 1.92
C ASP A 20 5.94 -1.95 2.01
N LEU A 21 4.66 -1.59 2.20
CA LEU A 21 4.17 -0.21 2.14
C LEU A 21 3.72 0.33 3.50
N THR A 22 3.15 -0.49 4.37
CA THR A 22 2.54 -0.01 5.63
C THR A 22 2.58 -1.06 6.73
N ASN A 23 2.60 -0.59 7.99
CA ASN A 23 2.44 -1.39 9.20
C ASN A 23 1.04 -1.30 9.82
N ALA A 24 0.05 -0.81 9.07
CA ALA A 24 -1.36 -0.86 9.47
C ALA A 24 -1.75 -2.29 9.88
N LYS A 25 -2.56 -2.41 10.93
CA LYS A 25 -2.96 -3.70 11.49
C LYS A 25 -4.24 -4.18 10.82
N CYS A 26 -4.21 -5.39 10.25
CA CYS A 26 -5.43 -6.03 9.79
C CYS A 26 -6.41 -6.20 10.96
N GLY A 27 -7.72 -6.10 10.70
CA GLY A 27 -8.77 -6.22 11.70
C GLY A 27 -8.97 -4.98 12.58
N ALA A 28 -8.08 -3.99 12.53
CA ALA A 28 -8.29 -2.69 13.19
C ALA A 28 -9.36 -1.83 12.49
N ASN A 29 -9.67 -2.13 11.21
CA ASN A 29 -10.75 -1.52 10.44
C ASN A 29 -11.39 -2.58 9.54
N TRP A 30 -12.69 -2.46 9.29
CA TRP A 30 -13.41 -3.29 8.32
C TRP A 30 -12.81 -3.17 6.92
N SER A 31 -12.18 -2.03 6.58
CA SER A 31 -11.50 -1.80 5.31
C SER A 31 -10.23 -2.65 5.11
N PHE A 32 -9.69 -3.28 6.16
CA PHE A 32 -8.53 -4.17 6.08
C PHE A 32 -8.77 -5.44 6.91
N PRO A 33 -9.60 -6.39 6.44
CA PRO A 33 -9.86 -7.63 7.17
C PRO A 33 -8.62 -8.54 7.16
N CYS A 34 -8.38 -9.23 8.27
CA CYS A 34 -7.34 -10.27 8.34
C CYS A 34 -7.78 -11.49 7.52
N VAL A 35 -7.32 -11.59 6.27
CA VAL A 35 -7.63 -12.71 5.37
C VAL A 35 -6.34 -13.37 4.91
N ASN A 36 -6.30 -14.71 4.90
CA ASN A 36 -5.15 -15.51 4.42
C ASN A 36 -3.80 -15.14 5.07
N GLY A 37 -3.80 -14.67 6.32
CA GLY A 37 -2.58 -14.22 7.00
C GLY A 37 -1.98 -12.91 6.48
N ILE A 38 -2.71 -12.19 5.63
CA ILE A 38 -2.30 -10.88 5.11
C ILE A 38 -2.41 -9.85 6.24
N ASP A 39 -1.31 -9.14 6.49
CA ASP A 39 -1.19 -8.10 7.51
C ASP A 39 -0.16 -7.05 7.04
N GLY A 40 -0.05 -5.95 7.79
CA GLY A 40 0.99 -4.95 7.58
C GLY A 40 2.41 -5.42 7.95
N GLY A 41 3.37 -4.56 7.67
CA GLY A 41 4.76 -4.67 8.08
C GLY A 41 4.92 -4.61 9.61
N LYS A 42 6.13 -4.93 10.07
CA LYS A 42 6.47 -4.95 11.49
C LYS A 42 7.51 -3.87 11.82
N PRO A 43 7.47 -3.27 13.02
CA PRO A 43 6.46 -3.49 14.06
C PRO A 43 5.09 -2.93 13.67
N SER A 44 4.03 -3.61 14.11
CA SER A 44 2.66 -3.24 13.75
C SER A 44 2.26 -1.93 14.44
N SER A 45 1.47 -1.10 13.75
CA SER A 45 0.89 0.11 14.34
C SER A 45 -0.21 -0.19 15.36
N GLY A 46 -0.79 -1.40 15.34
CA GLY A 46 -1.98 -1.73 16.13
C GLY A 46 -3.26 -1.00 15.71
N HIS A 47 -3.20 -0.16 14.66
CA HIS A 47 -4.26 0.73 14.23
C HIS A 47 -4.56 0.58 12.74
N ARG A 48 -5.63 1.22 12.26
CA ARG A 48 -6.06 1.19 10.85
C ARG A 48 -5.07 1.83 9.87
N SER A 49 -4.26 2.77 10.35
CA SER A 49 -3.29 3.55 9.57
C SER A 49 -1.86 3.20 10.01
N SER A 50 -0.88 3.64 9.22
CA SER A 50 0.51 3.43 9.59
C SER A 50 0.90 4.24 10.84
N GLN A 51 1.88 3.72 11.57
CA GLN A 51 2.60 4.48 12.60
C GLN A 51 4.05 4.63 12.13
N ARG A 52 4.63 5.82 12.34
CA ARG A 52 6.00 6.13 11.89
C ARG A 52 7.04 5.21 12.55
N GLN A 53 7.58 4.25 11.78
CA GLN A 53 8.54 3.26 12.25
C GLN A 53 9.45 2.80 11.10
N ILE A 54 10.77 2.75 11.34
CA ILE A 54 11.77 2.34 10.35
C ILE A 54 11.66 0.83 10.11
N GLY A 55 11.71 0.41 8.84
CA GLY A 55 11.59 -1.00 8.44
C GLY A 55 10.17 -1.57 8.49
N ALA A 56 9.16 -0.75 8.78
CA ALA A 56 7.77 -1.17 8.91
C ALA A 56 6.94 -1.03 7.60
N GLY A 57 7.61 -0.64 6.51
CA GLY A 57 7.02 -0.39 5.19
C GLY A 57 7.21 1.07 4.75
N PHE A 58 7.20 1.31 3.43
CA PHE A 58 7.59 2.60 2.85
C PHE A 58 6.82 3.81 3.40
N PHE A 59 5.49 3.79 3.40
CA PHE A 59 4.68 4.89 3.95
C PHE A 59 4.68 4.92 5.49
N ALA A 60 5.01 3.81 6.16
CA ALA A 60 5.25 3.81 7.59
C ALA A 60 6.60 4.45 7.95
N GLU A 61 7.61 4.37 7.10
CA GLU A 61 8.90 4.98 7.35
C GLU A 61 8.90 6.47 6.99
N TRP A 62 8.43 6.78 5.78
CA TRP A 62 8.55 8.11 5.18
C TRP A 62 7.33 9.01 5.44
N GLY A 63 6.18 8.42 5.81
CA GLY A 63 4.95 9.16 6.09
C GLY A 63 4.27 9.69 4.83
N HIS A 64 3.74 10.92 4.92
CA HIS A 64 3.02 11.60 3.84
C HIS A 64 4.01 12.02 2.74
N VAL A 65 4.10 11.22 1.66
CA VAL A 65 5.10 11.42 0.58
C VAL A 65 4.57 12.14 -0.66
N GLU A 66 3.32 12.60 -0.62
CA GLU A 66 2.59 13.07 -1.79
C GLU A 66 3.15 14.40 -2.33
N GLU A 67 3.26 14.54 -3.64
CA GLU A 67 3.70 15.76 -4.30
C GLU A 67 2.48 16.64 -4.63
N LYS A 68 1.96 17.39 -3.64
CA LYS A 68 1.29 18.71 -3.80
C LYS A 68 0.63 19.24 -2.52
N GLY A 69 0.90 20.52 -2.21
CA GLY A 69 -0.07 21.45 -1.60
C GLY A 69 0.01 21.75 -0.10
N ALA A 70 0.87 21.09 0.68
CA ALA A 70 1.08 21.40 2.10
C ALA A 70 2.58 21.44 2.44
N LEU A 71 2.93 22.18 3.50
CA LEU A 71 4.28 22.63 3.87
C LEU A 71 5.31 21.53 4.21
N ASP A 72 4.94 20.24 4.19
CA ASP A 72 5.74 19.12 4.71
C ASP A 72 5.88 17.95 3.70
N LEU A 73 6.12 18.24 2.42
CA LEU A 73 6.08 17.24 1.35
C LEU A 73 7.41 17.04 0.60
N TYR A 74 7.65 15.80 0.17
CA TYR A 74 8.82 15.38 -0.59
C TYR A 74 8.73 15.86 -2.05
N VAL A 75 9.35 17.00 -2.35
CA VAL A 75 9.40 17.57 -3.70
C VAL A 75 10.08 16.58 -4.68
N GLY A 76 9.46 16.35 -5.84
CA GLY A 76 9.98 15.43 -6.85
C GLY A 76 9.76 13.95 -6.54
N SER A 77 8.94 13.61 -5.53
CA SER A 77 8.62 12.23 -5.21
C SER A 77 7.77 11.54 -6.29
N ASN A 78 7.05 12.31 -7.12
CA ASN A 78 6.06 11.84 -8.10
C ASN A 78 4.93 10.99 -7.48
N PHE A 79 4.78 11.02 -6.14
CA PHE A 79 3.62 10.42 -5.49
C PHE A 79 2.44 11.38 -5.58
N ILE A 80 1.25 10.87 -5.85
CA ILE A 80 0.02 11.68 -5.92
C ILE A 80 -0.96 11.23 -4.84
N HIS A 81 -1.89 12.10 -4.44
CA HIS A 81 -2.82 11.89 -3.31
C HIS A 81 -3.86 10.80 -3.59
N TYR A 82 -3.39 9.56 -3.73
CA TYR A 82 -4.14 8.40 -4.18
C TYR A 82 -3.59 7.11 -3.55
N ASN A 83 -4.34 6.03 -3.75
CA ASN A 83 -3.97 4.72 -3.24
C ASN A 83 -3.10 3.95 -4.25
N TYR A 84 -2.24 3.08 -3.72
CA TYR A 84 -1.30 2.28 -4.49
C TYR A 84 -1.62 0.79 -4.40
N TRP A 85 -1.65 0.11 -5.55
CA TRP A 85 -1.98 -1.32 -5.63
C TRP A 85 -0.95 -2.20 -4.93
N THR A 86 -1.44 -3.26 -4.30
CA THR A 86 -0.61 -4.33 -3.75
C THR A 86 -0.84 -5.65 -4.47
N ALA A 87 0.16 -6.53 -4.40
CA ALA A 87 0.14 -7.86 -4.99
C ALA A 87 -0.76 -8.83 -4.21
N ASP A 88 -1.11 -8.50 -2.97
CA ASP A 88 -1.92 -9.32 -2.08
C ASP A 88 -3.25 -9.74 -2.73
N ALA A 89 -3.57 -11.02 -2.58
CA ALA A 89 -4.79 -11.62 -3.11
C ALA A 89 -5.64 -12.11 -1.94
N THR A 90 -6.83 -11.55 -1.82
CA THR A 90 -7.79 -11.90 -0.77
C THR A 90 -8.40 -13.29 -0.95
N GLY A 91 -8.29 -13.91 -2.14
CA GLY A 91 -8.89 -15.20 -2.44
C GLY A 91 -10.42 -15.20 -2.48
N LEU A 92 -11.05 -14.01 -2.40
CA LEU A 92 -12.50 -13.85 -2.41
C LEU A 92 -13.06 -14.02 -3.85
N ARG A 93 -14.37 -14.32 -3.94
CA ARG A 93 -15.08 -14.62 -5.21
C ARG A 93 -15.13 -13.43 -6.18
N VAL A 94 -15.33 -12.25 -5.64
CA VAL A 94 -14.93 -10.98 -6.28
C VAL A 94 -13.45 -10.85 -5.92
N LYS A 95 -12.56 -10.36 -6.79
CA LYS A 95 -11.14 -10.18 -6.45
C LYS A 95 -10.92 -8.77 -5.86
N PRO A 96 -11.38 -8.41 -4.62
CA PRO A 96 -11.06 -7.11 -4.08
C PRO A 96 -9.56 -7.06 -3.91
N VAL A 97 -9.04 -5.88 -4.20
CA VAL A 97 -7.61 -5.67 -4.13
C VAL A 97 -7.34 -4.66 -3.05
N PHE A 98 -6.27 -4.95 -2.31
CA PHE A 98 -5.78 -4.05 -1.30
C PHE A 98 -5.00 -2.93 -1.96
N THR A 99 -5.34 -1.72 -1.56
CA THR A 99 -4.58 -0.52 -1.91
C THR A 99 -4.13 0.17 -0.64
N VAL A 100 -3.00 0.85 -0.70
CA VAL A 100 -2.44 1.58 0.45
C VAL A 100 -2.41 3.06 0.13
N SER A 101 -2.95 3.87 1.03
CA SER A 101 -2.93 5.33 0.90
C SER A 101 -1.51 5.87 1.11
N ALA A 102 -1.02 6.70 0.18
CA ALA A 102 0.26 7.39 0.35
C ALA A 102 0.26 8.46 1.44
N SER A 103 -0.93 8.94 1.84
CA SER A 103 -1.04 9.97 2.88
C SER A 103 -0.99 9.41 4.30
N SER A 104 -1.56 8.22 4.52
CA SER A 104 -1.83 7.70 5.86
C SER A 104 -1.34 6.27 6.08
N GLY A 105 -0.87 5.59 5.03
CA GLY A 105 -0.58 4.16 5.07
C GLY A 105 -1.82 3.29 5.38
N GLU A 106 -3.04 3.84 5.30
CA GLU A 106 -4.27 3.07 5.50
C GLU A 106 -4.46 2.08 4.35
N VAL A 107 -4.88 0.86 4.71
CA VAL A 107 -5.20 -0.19 3.74
C VAL A 107 -6.70 -0.18 3.47
N ILE A 108 -7.06 -0.18 2.19
CA ILE A 108 -8.45 -0.27 1.75
C ILE A 108 -8.62 -1.46 0.82
N HIS A 109 -9.54 -2.36 1.18
CA HIS A 109 -10.08 -3.37 0.29
C HIS A 109 -11.36 -2.83 -0.37
N ALA A 110 -11.39 -2.75 -1.70
CA ALA A 110 -12.62 -2.48 -2.43
C ALA A 110 -12.70 -3.33 -3.70
N ASN A 111 -13.93 -3.57 -4.14
CA ASN A 111 -14.22 -4.39 -5.32
C ASN A 111 -13.78 -3.72 -6.64
N TRP A 112 -13.62 -2.40 -6.65
CA TRP A 112 -13.12 -1.65 -7.80
C TRP A 112 -12.59 -0.27 -7.39
N PHE A 113 -11.30 -0.01 -7.59
CA PHE A 113 -10.72 1.33 -7.55
C PHE A 113 -10.39 1.75 -8.99
N PRO A 114 -11.16 2.66 -9.62
CA PRO A 114 -10.85 3.10 -10.98
C PRO A 114 -9.50 3.85 -11.07
N ASN A 115 -9.00 4.42 -9.95
CA ASN A 115 -7.87 5.37 -9.94
C ASN A 115 -6.75 5.01 -8.95
N ALA A 116 -6.41 3.72 -8.77
CA ALA A 116 -5.25 3.37 -7.96
C ALA A 116 -3.96 3.30 -8.80
N ASN A 117 -2.87 3.82 -8.25
CA ASN A 117 -1.55 3.91 -8.87
C ASN A 117 -0.70 2.67 -8.62
N VAL A 118 0.35 2.50 -9.41
CA VAL A 118 1.20 1.31 -9.38
C VAL A 118 2.59 1.70 -8.89
N LEU A 119 3.17 0.87 -8.03
CA LEU A 119 4.60 0.90 -7.70
C LEU A 119 5.24 -0.39 -8.20
N CYS A 120 6.48 -0.29 -8.65
CA CYS A 120 7.39 -1.41 -8.81
C CYS A 120 8.48 -1.27 -7.76
N ILE A 121 8.72 -2.33 -6.99
CA ILE A 121 9.76 -2.37 -5.96
C ILE A 121 10.77 -3.47 -6.26
N THR A 122 11.99 -3.31 -5.74
CA THR A 122 13.01 -4.36 -5.88
C THR A 122 12.54 -5.63 -5.17
N PRO A 123 12.92 -6.82 -5.66
CA PRO A 123 12.54 -8.10 -5.06
C PRO A 123 12.77 -8.17 -3.54
#